data_AF-A0A8T9D6V5-F1
#
_entry.id   AF-A0A8T9D6V5-F1
#
_cell.length_a   1.000
_cell.length_b   1.000
_cell.length_c   1.000
_cell.angle_alpha   90.00
_cell.angle_beta   90.00
_cell.angle_gamma   90.00
#
_symmetry.space_group_name_H-M   'P 1'
#
loop_
_entity.id
_entity.type
_entity.pdbx_description
1 polymer ?
#
loop_
_entity_poly.entity_id
_entity_poly.type
_entity_poly.pdbx_seq_one_letter_code
_entity_poly.pdbx_strand_id
1 'polypeptide(L)'
;MPKTAIAAAVIATVLAGAAQAEDGGIELGTLECAISGGTGFIFGSSKDLSCTFTPTDKTFAPEAYFGVVNKYGLDIGTTKQAVMQWLVLTPLKNIYAPGALAGDYVGASAEVTAAVGANLLIGGSSQAFTLQPLSLQTQTGMNLAIGVSQFQLRSTEN
;
A
#
# COMPACT_ATOMS: atom_id res chain seq x y z
N MET A 1 64.24 -36.54 20.91
CA MET A 1 63.73 -37.68 20.13
C MET A 1 62.27 -37.91 20.55
N PRO A 2 61.38 -38.30 19.64
CA PRO A 2 60.34 -37.53 18.92
C PRO A 2 58.95 -37.56 19.63
N LYS A 3 58.00 -36.67 19.34
CA LYS A 3 56.98 -36.93 18.30
C LYS A 3 56.18 -35.67 17.95
N THR A 4 56.17 -35.36 16.67
CA THR A 4 55.24 -34.47 15.97
C THR A 4 53.81 -35.00 16.04
N ALA A 5 52.84 -34.11 16.22
CA ALA A 5 51.44 -34.36 15.88
C ALA A 5 50.92 -33.12 15.14
N ILE A 6 50.75 -33.30 13.82
CA ILE A 6 50.03 -32.39 12.93
C ILE A 6 48.55 -32.70 13.11
N ALA A 7 47.73 -31.70 13.43
CA ALA A 7 46.29 -31.77 13.26
C ALA A 7 45.81 -30.47 12.64
N ALA A 8 45.49 -30.54 11.36
CA ALA A 8 44.83 -29.49 10.59
C ALA A 8 43.39 -29.33 11.07
N ALA A 9 42.98 -28.10 11.39
CA ALA A 9 41.58 -27.75 11.52
C ALA A 9 41.29 -26.61 10.54
N VAL A 10 40.56 -26.97 9.48
CA VAL A 10 40.04 -26.09 8.45
C VAL A 10 39.07 -25.10 9.12
N ILE A 11 39.44 -23.82 9.19
CA ILE A 11 38.49 -22.77 9.58
C ILE A 11 37.65 -22.48 8.35
N ALA A 12 36.45 -23.06 8.32
CA ALA A 12 35.46 -22.78 7.30
C ALA A 12 35.03 -21.31 7.39
N THR A 13 35.30 -20.54 6.34
CA THR A 13 34.73 -19.19 6.17
C THR A 13 33.23 -19.33 5.97
N VAL A 14 32.47 -19.07 7.03
CA VAL A 14 31.01 -18.93 6.96
C VAL A 14 30.75 -17.61 6.24
N LEU A 15 30.56 -17.66 4.91
CA LEU A 15 29.87 -16.57 4.22
C LEU A 15 28.43 -16.61 4.71
N ALA A 16 28.15 -15.83 5.76
CA ALA A 16 26.80 -15.41 6.07
C ALA A 16 26.33 -14.57 4.88
N GLY A 17 25.72 -15.22 3.89
CA GLY A 17 24.88 -14.55 2.93
C GLY A 17 23.80 -13.86 3.74
N ALA A 18 23.92 -12.54 3.91
CA ALA A 18 22.78 -11.74 4.27
C ALA A 18 21.78 -11.91 3.13
N ALA A 19 20.84 -12.83 3.30
CA ALA A 19 19.61 -12.81 2.54
C ALA A 19 18.96 -11.48 2.90
N GLN A 20 19.22 -10.45 2.10
CA GLN A 20 18.45 -9.22 2.13
C GLN A 20 17.04 -9.65 1.71
N ALA A 21 16.19 -9.93 2.70
CA ALA A 21 14.77 -9.97 2.46
C ALA A 21 14.40 -8.58 1.96
N GLU A 22 14.06 -8.45 0.68
CA GLU A 22 13.39 -7.29 0.12
C GLU A 22 11.96 -7.27 0.72
N ASP A 23 11.89 -6.89 1.99
CA ASP A 23 10.71 -6.96 2.86
C ASP A 23 9.77 -5.78 2.60
N GLY A 24 9.35 -5.62 1.34
CA GLY A 24 8.51 -4.49 0.90
C GLY A 24 7.37 -4.88 -0.05
N GLY A 25 7.28 -6.15 -0.46
CA GLY A 25 6.36 -6.55 -1.52
C GLY A 25 6.78 -6.03 -2.91
N ILE A 26 6.16 -6.55 -3.95
CA ILE A 26 6.37 -6.14 -5.33
C ILE A 26 5.48 -4.93 -5.61
N GLU A 27 6.07 -3.83 -6.06
CA GLU A 27 5.35 -2.64 -6.50
C GLU A 27 4.59 -2.91 -7.81
N LEU A 28 3.29 -2.67 -7.79
CA LEU A 28 2.43 -2.74 -8.97
C LEU A 28 2.17 -1.36 -9.60
N GLY A 29 2.21 -0.29 -8.80
CA GLY A 29 1.92 1.06 -9.27
C GLY A 29 1.42 1.98 -8.17
N THR A 30 0.76 3.06 -8.58
CA THR A 30 0.20 4.07 -7.67
C THR A 30 -1.32 4.16 -7.82
N LEU A 31 -2.02 4.26 -6.70
CA LEU A 31 -3.45 4.54 -6.66
C LEU A 31 -3.67 5.96 -6.13
N GLU A 32 -4.28 6.81 -6.93
CA GLU A 32 -4.66 8.17 -6.56
C GLU A 32 -6.18 8.28 -6.52
N CYS A 33 -6.75 8.74 -5.40
CA CYS A 33 -8.17 8.95 -5.23
C CYS A 33 -8.46 10.41 -4.86
N ALA A 34 -9.27 11.08 -5.67
CA ALA A 34 -9.83 12.38 -5.37
C ALA A 34 -11.13 12.20 -4.56
N ILE A 35 -11.25 12.94 -3.46
CA ILE A 35 -12.48 12.98 -2.67
C ILE A 35 -13.45 13.96 -3.32
N SER A 36 -14.65 13.50 -3.66
CA SER A 36 -15.68 14.36 -4.25
C SER A 36 -15.97 15.55 -3.34
N GLY A 37 -15.77 16.76 -3.87
CA GLY A 37 -15.92 18.00 -3.12
C GLY A 37 -17.35 18.21 -2.64
N GLY A 38 -17.54 18.29 -1.33
CA GLY A 38 -18.80 18.68 -0.71
C GLY A 38 -18.51 19.62 0.45
N THR A 39 -19.24 20.73 0.53
CA THR A 39 -19.15 21.68 1.64
C THR A 39 -19.74 21.03 2.89
N GLY A 40 -18.92 20.66 3.88
CA GLY A 40 -19.47 20.30 5.18
C GLY A 40 -18.65 19.31 5.97
N PHE A 41 -18.47 19.66 7.23
CA PHE A 41 -18.13 18.75 8.30
C PHE A 41 -19.28 17.78 8.52
N ILE A 42 -19.08 16.49 8.29
CA ILE A 42 -20.02 15.49 8.80
C ILE A 42 -19.20 14.36 9.40
N PHE A 43 -19.02 14.42 10.72
CA PHE A 43 -18.62 13.26 11.51
C PHE A 43 -19.49 12.07 11.11
N GLY A 44 -18.85 11.00 10.64
CA GLY A 44 -19.56 9.77 10.23
C GLY A 44 -20.16 9.78 8.82
N SER A 45 -19.89 10.76 7.96
CA SER A 45 -20.30 10.66 6.54
C SER A 45 -19.33 9.83 5.72
N SER A 46 -19.91 8.96 4.90
CA SER A 46 -19.29 8.35 3.73
C SER A 46 -19.03 9.41 2.66
N LYS A 47 -17.88 9.36 2.00
CA LYS A 47 -17.56 10.20 0.84
C LYS A 47 -17.23 9.33 -0.37
N ASP A 48 -17.73 9.74 -1.53
CA ASP A 48 -17.41 9.10 -2.80
C ASP A 48 -16.02 9.51 -3.29
N LEU A 49 -15.33 8.54 -3.88
CA LEU A 49 -13.99 8.66 -4.43
C LEU A 49 -14.00 8.43 -5.93
N SER A 50 -13.25 9.26 -6.65
CA SER A 50 -12.83 8.98 -8.02
C SER A 50 -11.36 8.62 -7.98
N CYS A 51 -11.03 7.39 -8.39
CA CYS A 51 -9.70 6.83 -8.27
C CYS A 51 -9.09 6.50 -9.63
N THR A 52 -7.78 6.69 -9.76
CA THR A 52 -7.00 6.27 -10.93
C THR A 52 -5.83 5.42 -10.44
N PHE A 53 -5.75 4.18 -10.93
CA PHE A 53 -4.58 3.33 -10.76
C PHE A 53 -3.63 3.52 -11.94
N THR A 54 -2.36 3.81 -11.66
CA THR A 54 -1.31 3.92 -12.67
C THR A 54 -0.31 2.78 -12.47
N PRO A 55 -0.30 1.77 -13.36
CA PRO A 55 0.65 0.67 -13.28
C PRO A 55 2.10 1.11 -13.49
N THR A 56 3.02 0.46 -12.78
CA THR A 56 4.47 0.58 -13.03
C THR A 56 4.84 -0.12 -14.35
N ASP A 57 4.21 -1.25 -14.65
CA ASP A 57 4.33 -1.92 -15.94
C ASP A 57 3.53 -1.17 -17.03
N LYS A 58 4.26 -0.61 -18.01
CA LYS A 58 3.70 0.22 -19.09
C LYS A 58 2.95 -0.56 -20.17
N THR A 59 2.92 -1.89 -20.08
CA THR A 59 2.04 -2.71 -20.93
C THR A 59 0.57 -2.55 -20.56
N PHE A 60 0.28 -2.14 -19.33
CA PHE A 60 -1.06 -1.85 -18.85
C PHE A 60 -1.35 -0.34 -18.89
N ALA A 61 -2.55 0.02 -19.34
CA ALA A 61 -3.02 1.40 -19.31
C ALA A 61 -3.44 1.79 -17.87
N PRO A 62 -3.47 3.09 -17.54
CA PRO A 62 -4.10 3.54 -16.30
C PRO A 62 -5.57 3.13 -16.24
N GLU A 63 -6.02 2.69 -15.06
CA GLU A 63 -7.36 2.16 -14.84
C GLU A 63 -8.18 3.07 -13.93
N ALA A 64 -9.44 3.27 -14.29
CA ALA A 64 -10.39 4.04 -13.49
C ALA A 64 -11.07 3.14 -12.46
N TYR A 65 -11.17 3.64 -11.23
CA TYR A 65 -11.89 3.01 -10.14
C TYR A 65 -12.78 4.06 -9.46
N PHE A 66 -13.80 3.59 -8.76
CA PHE A 66 -14.58 4.41 -7.86
C PHE A 66 -14.61 3.77 -6.48
N GLY A 67 -14.94 4.55 -5.47
CA GLY A 67 -14.91 4.03 -4.12
C GLY A 67 -15.69 4.86 -3.13
N VAL A 68 -15.77 4.33 -1.92
CA VAL A 68 -16.39 5.00 -0.79
C VAL A 68 -15.51 4.82 0.43
N VAL A 69 -15.34 5.89 1.18
CA VAL A 69 -14.52 5.92 2.39
C VAL A 69 -15.34 6.46 3.53
N ASN A 70 -15.26 5.74 4.64
CA ASN A 70 -16.10 5.94 5.81
C ASN A 70 -15.25 6.43 6.96
N LYS A 71 -15.73 7.45 7.68
CA LYS A 71 -15.18 7.91 8.97
C LYS A 71 -13.75 8.44 8.87
N TYR A 72 -13.66 9.76 8.73
CA TYR A 72 -12.41 10.49 8.84
C TYR A 72 -12.23 11.03 10.26
N GLY A 73 -11.07 10.77 10.85
CA GLY A 73 -10.62 11.42 12.09
C GLY A 73 -9.98 12.80 11.85
N LEU A 74 -9.95 13.25 10.59
CA LEU A 74 -9.39 14.54 10.21
C LEU A 74 -10.52 15.49 9.85
N ASP A 75 -10.53 16.66 10.49
CA ASP A 75 -11.42 17.77 10.22
C ASP A 75 -11.23 18.27 8.76
N ILE A 76 -11.85 17.63 7.76
CA ILE A 76 -11.88 18.09 6.35
C ILE A 76 -12.85 19.29 6.21
N GLY A 77 -12.74 20.27 7.11
CA GLY A 77 -13.44 21.56 6.98
C GLY A 77 -12.79 22.39 5.88
N THR A 78 -13.60 23.09 5.06
CA THR A 78 -13.22 24.09 4.01
C THR A 78 -12.02 23.75 3.11
N THR A 79 -11.58 22.49 3.10
CA THR A 79 -10.31 22.09 2.50
C THR A 79 -10.52 22.00 1.00
N LYS A 80 -9.71 22.77 0.25
CA LYS A 80 -9.67 22.70 -1.21
C LYS A 80 -9.19 21.30 -1.57
N GLN A 81 -10.04 20.51 -2.22
CA GLN A 81 -9.71 19.23 -2.88
C GLN A 81 -8.72 18.34 -2.13
N ALA A 82 -9.23 17.45 -1.29
CA ALA A 82 -8.43 16.42 -0.66
C ALA A 82 -8.18 15.25 -1.63
N VAL A 83 -6.92 14.83 -1.72
CA VAL A 83 -6.48 13.64 -2.47
C VAL A 83 -5.88 12.62 -1.52
N MET A 84 -5.99 11.36 -1.89
CA MET A 84 -5.37 10.23 -1.21
C MET A 84 -4.51 9.47 -2.19
N GLN A 85 -3.24 9.32 -1.87
CA GLN A 85 -2.28 8.67 -2.75
C GLN A 85 -1.60 7.52 -2.02
N TRP A 86 -1.62 6.35 -2.65
CA TRP A 86 -1.02 5.13 -2.14
C TRP A 86 -0.07 4.49 -3.15
N LEU A 87 0.95 3.83 -2.63
CA LEU A 87 1.72 2.80 -3.34
C LEU A 87 0.95 1.49 -3.26
N VAL A 88 0.80 0.79 -4.38
CA VAL A 88 0.15 -0.52 -4.45
C VAL A 88 1.22 -1.61 -4.50
N LEU A 89 1.18 -2.49 -3.50
CA LEU A 89 2.15 -3.56 -3.30
C LEU A 89 1.44 -4.93 -3.30
N THR A 90 2.15 -5.98 -3.71
CA THR A 90 1.66 -7.37 -3.59
C THR A 90 2.80 -8.33 -3.25
N PRO A 91 2.56 -9.39 -2.45
CA PRO A 91 3.55 -10.45 -2.27
C PRO A 91 3.60 -11.45 -3.45
N LEU A 92 2.64 -11.39 -4.39
CA LEU A 92 2.48 -12.38 -5.45
C LEU A 92 2.93 -11.85 -6.81
N LYS A 93 3.57 -12.70 -7.62
CA LYS A 93 3.95 -12.35 -9.00
C LYS A 93 2.80 -12.60 -9.97
N ASN A 94 2.68 -11.76 -10.99
CA ASN A 94 1.75 -11.93 -12.12
C ASN A 94 0.26 -12.07 -11.74
N ILE A 95 -0.16 -11.49 -10.62
CA ILE A 95 -1.57 -11.55 -10.19
C ILE A 95 -2.41 -10.38 -10.70
N TYR A 96 -1.78 -9.39 -11.32
CA TYR A 96 -2.45 -8.21 -11.79
C TYR A 96 -3.27 -8.51 -13.05
N ALA A 97 -4.51 -8.07 -13.03
CA ALA A 97 -5.43 -8.03 -14.17
C ALA A 97 -6.32 -6.79 -14.02
N PRO A 98 -6.95 -6.31 -15.11
CA PRO A 98 -7.89 -5.21 -15.03
C PRO A 98 -8.96 -5.45 -13.96
N GLY A 99 -9.18 -4.46 -13.10
CA GLY A 99 -10.12 -4.55 -11.99
C GLY A 99 -9.63 -5.32 -10.75
N ALA A 100 -8.42 -5.88 -10.74
CA ALA A 100 -7.94 -6.76 -9.65
C ALA A 100 -7.85 -6.06 -8.27
N LEU A 101 -7.69 -4.73 -8.26
CA LEU A 101 -7.65 -3.92 -7.05
C LEU A 101 -9.04 -3.73 -6.43
N ALA A 102 -10.13 -4.06 -7.14
CA ALA A 102 -11.46 -3.95 -6.59
C ALA A 102 -11.61 -4.83 -5.33
N GLY A 103 -12.11 -4.24 -4.25
CA GLY A 103 -12.28 -4.91 -2.97
C GLY A 103 -12.42 -3.93 -1.82
N ASP A 104 -12.56 -4.48 -0.64
CA ASP A 104 -12.60 -3.70 0.60
C ASP A 104 -11.21 -3.68 1.22
N TYR A 105 -10.77 -2.49 1.59
CA TYR A 105 -9.47 -2.24 2.19
C TYR A 105 -9.66 -1.87 3.66
N VAL A 106 -8.92 -2.54 4.53
CA VAL A 106 -8.94 -2.31 5.97
C VAL A 106 -7.53 -2.13 6.50
N GLY A 107 -7.39 -1.26 7.49
CA GLY A 107 -6.13 -1.02 8.17
C GLY A 107 -5.60 -2.30 8.77
N ALA A 108 -4.31 -2.54 8.55
CA ALA A 108 -3.58 -3.61 9.20
C ALA A 108 -3.74 -3.47 10.73
N SER A 109 -3.93 -4.59 11.43
CA SER A 109 -3.93 -4.57 12.90
C SER A 109 -2.58 -4.11 13.43
N ALA A 110 -2.53 -3.70 14.70
CA ALA A 110 -1.31 -3.18 15.31
C ALA A 110 -0.14 -4.18 15.22
N GLU A 111 -0.42 -5.49 15.32
CA GLU A 111 0.59 -6.55 15.22
C GLU A 111 1.17 -6.67 13.80
N VAL A 112 0.33 -6.52 12.77
CA VAL A 112 0.77 -6.55 11.35
C VAL A 112 1.55 -5.29 11.02
N THR A 113 1.09 -4.12 11.50
CA THR A 113 1.76 -2.83 11.30
C THR A 113 3.18 -2.81 11.88
N ALA A 114 3.43 -3.54 12.98
CA ALA A 114 4.77 -3.66 13.57
C ALA A 114 5.73 -4.50 12.72
N ALA A 115 5.21 -5.39 11.86
CA ALA A 115 6.01 -6.24 10.99
C ALA A 115 6.30 -5.60 9.62
N VAL A 116 5.34 -4.86 9.04
CA VAL A 116 5.43 -4.33 7.67
C VAL A 116 5.49 -2.79 7.57
N GLY A 117 5.52 -2.08 8.70
CA GLY A 117 5.58 -0.61 8.72
C GLY A 117 4.21 0.08 8.72
N ALA A 118 4.23 1.39 8.98
CA ALA A 118 3.08 2.17 9.44
C ALA A 118 1.90 2.26 8.45
N ASN A 119 0.68 2.20 9.01
CA ASN A 119 -0.63 2.55 8.44
C ASN A 119 -0.93 2.00 7.03
N LEU A 120 -0.68 0.72 6.83
CA LEU A 120 -1.02 0.00 5.61
C LEU A 120 -2.49 -0.39 5.59
N LEU A 121 -3.10 -0.35 4.40
CA LEU A 121 -4.41 -0.95 4.16
C LEU A 121 -4.22 -2.23 3.35
N ILE A 122 -4.88 -3.31 3.74
CA ILE A 122 -4.82 -4.59 3.05
C ILE A 122 -6.21 -4.88 2.47
N GLY A 123 -6.27 -5.33 1.22
CA GLY A 123 -7.54 -5.55 0.54
C GLY A 123 -7.40 -6.00 -0.91
N GLY A 124 -8.38 -5.59 -1.71
CA GLY A 124 -8.55 -6.03 -3.10
C GLY A 124 -9.06 -7.47 -3.21
N SER A 125 -9.11 -8.00 -4.42
CA SER A 125 -9.54 -9.38 -4.67
C SER A 125 -8.60 -10.36 -3.94
N SER A 126 -9.16 -11.19 -3.06
CA SER A 126 -8.42 -12.17 -2.23
C SER A 126 -7.42 -11.60 -1.21
N GLN A 127 -7.54 -10.33 -0.80
CA GLN A 127 -6.62 -9.69 0.19
C GLN A 127 -5.14 -9.72 -0.24
N ALA A 128 -4.88 -9.76 -1.55
CA ALA A 128 -3.55 -9.90 -2.11
C ALA A 128 -2.82 -8.57 -2.37
N PHE A 129 -3.47 -7.44 -2.04
CA PHE A 129 -2.96 -6.09 -2.32
C PHE A 129 -2.82 -5.29 -1.04
N THR A 130 -1.71 -4.59 -0.93
CA THR A 130 -1.40 -3.67 0.17
C THR A 130 -1.29 -2.26 -0.38
N LEU A 131 -1.94 -1.31 0.29
CA LEU A 131 -1.87 0.11 -0.01
C LEU A 131 -1.05 0.80 1.08
N GLN A 132 0.09 1.33 0.68
CA GLN A 132 0.97 2.09 1.55
C GLN A 132 0.78 3.60 1.30
N PRO A 133 0.39 4.39 2.31
CA PRO A 133 0.25 5.83 2.15
C PRO A 133 1.57 6.47 1.69
N LEU A 134 1.51 7.27 0.63
CA LEU A 134 2.67 8.04 0.20
C LEU A 134 2.79 9.31 1.06
N SER A 135 3.85 9.45 1.83
CA SER A 135 4.10 10.65 2.66
C SER A 135 4.53 11.85 1.82
N LEU A 136 3.64 12.39 1.00
CA LEU A 136 3.90 13.58 0.18
C LEU A 136 2.87 14.67 0.46
N GLN A 137 3.35 15.87 0.72
CA GLN A 137 2.55 17.09 0.62
C GLN A 137 2.36 17.37 -0.87
N THR A 138 1.16 17.08 -1.39
CA THR A 138 0.84 17.31 -2.79
C THR A 138 0.64 18.81 -3.04
N GLN A 139 0.78 19.28 -4.28
CA GLN A 139 0.53 20.69 -4.62
C GLN A 139 -0.92 21.13 -4.32
N THR A 140 -1.84 20.17 -4.22
CA THR A 140 -3.28 20.38 -3.99
C THR A 140 -3.65 20.36 -2.50
N GLY A 141 -2.79 19.82 -1.62
CA GLY A 141 -3.04 19.72 -0.18
C GLY A 141 -2.34 18.55 0.52
N MET A 142 -2.74 18.31 1.77
CA MET A 142 -2.27 17.20 2.60
C MET A 142 -2.78 15.85 2.04
N ASN A 143 -1.91 14.84 1.88
CA ASN A 143 -2.34 13.49 1.55
C ASN A 143 -3.13 12.89 2.73
N LEU A 144 -4.42 12.63 2.53
CA LEU A 144 -5.30 12.11 3.58
C LEU A 144 -5.24 10.59 3.75
N ALA A 145 -4.49 9.88 2.91
CA ALA A 145 -4.30 8.44 3.01
C ALA A 145 -3.83 7.98 4.41
N ILE A 146 -3.05 8.83 5.09
CA ILE A 146 -2.53 8.59 6.45
C ILE A 146 -3.66 8.56 7.50
N GLY A 147 -4.81 9.17 7.23
CA GLY A 147 -5.96 9.18 8.14
C GLY A 147 -7.02 8.12 7.82
N VAL A 148 -6.82 7.32 6.76
CA VAL A 148 -7.79 6.32 6.32
C VAL A 148 -7.51 5.00 7.01
N SER A 149 -8.52 4.45 7.67
CA SER A 149 -8.47 3.11 8.27
C SER A 149 -9.27 2.07 7.48
N GLN A 150 -10.18 2.51 6.61
CA GLN A 150 -10.97 1.60 5.77
C GLN A 150 -11.58 2.36 4.58
N PHE A 151 -11.63 1.71 3.42
CA PHE A 151 -12.43 2.19 2.29
C PHE A 151 -12.73 1.05 1.31
N GLN A 152 -13.70 1.28 0.43
CA GLN A 152 -14.14 0.34 -0.59
C GLN A 152 -13.69 0.86 -1.94
N LEU A 153 -13.10 -0.02 -2.75
CA LEU A 153 -12.69 0.26 -4.12
C LEU A 153 -13.44 -0.67 -5.07
N ARG A 154 -13.92 -0.15 -6.19
CA ARG A 154 -14.69 -0.88 -7.21
C ARG A 154 -14.20 -0.49 -8.59
N SER A 155 -14.14 -1.47 -9.48
CA SER A 155 -13.76 -1.28 -10.88
C SER A 155 -14.90 -0.61 -11.66
N THR A 156 -14.55 0.27 -12.60
CA THR A 156 -15.53 0.75 -13.60
C THR A 156 -15.73 -0.25 -14.74
N GLU A 157 -14.79 -1.17 -14.92
CA GLU A 157 -14.85 -2.26 -15.89
C GLU A 157 -15.53 -3.47 -15.24
N ASN A 158 -16.62 -3.94 -15.85
CA ASN A 158 -17.50 -5.03 -15.41
C ASN A 158 -17.15 -6.34 -16.12
#